data_AF-A0A1I0T1M8-F1
#
_entry.id   AF-A0A1I0T1M8-F1
#
_cell.length_a   1.000
_cell.length_b   1.000
_cell.length_c   1.000
_cell.angle_alpha   90.00
_cell.angle_beta   90.00
_cell.angle_gamma   90.00
#
_symmetry.space_group_name_H-M   'P 1'
#
loop_
_entity.id
_entity.type
_entity.pdbx_description
1 polymer ?
#
loop_
_entity_poly.entity_id
_entity_poly.type
_entity_poly.pdbx_seq_one_letter_code
_entity_poly.pdbx_strand_id
1 'polypeptide(L)'
;MINVSPETKQQALLFLARDQKVAAVKIIKDQSKCGLKEAKDYVDALEVGVQQPITNLGNLDAELLAILNQGNKLNAIKHYKDATGSGLAESKDYVEKLIRSEVTGNVMQRSRDTEIKDIISDHVGDNQNPIQKFLIKLLIIVMASAALTYILFNM
;
A
#
# COMPACT_ATOMS: atom_id res chain seq x y z
N MET A 1 29.05 17.30 12.83
CA MET A 1 27.65 17.55 12.41
C MET A 1 27.70 18.52 11.25
N ILE A 2 27.29 18.08 10.06
CA ILE A 2 27.31 18.91 8.86
C ILE A 2 26.20 19.94 9.01
N ASN A 3 26.52 21.24 8.96
CA ASN A 3 25.53 22.30 9.05
C ASN A 3 24.89 22.49 7.66
N VAL A 4 23.86 21.71 7.39
CA VAL A 4 23.07 21.81 6.15
C VAL A 4 21.84 22.66 6.45
N SER A 5 21.71 23.78 5.75
CA SER A 5 20.52 24.64 5.87
C SER A 5 19.26 23.84 5.51
N PRO A 6 18.14 24.06 6.21
CA PRO A 6 16.90 23.31 5.96
C PRO A 6 16.38 23.47 4.53
N GLU A 7 16.62 24.62 3.90
CA GLU A 7 16.30 24.90 2.50
C GLU A 7 17.10 24.02 1.53
N THR A 8 18.40 23.88 1.77
CA THR A 8 19.30 23.02 0.99
C THR A 8 18.89 21.55 1.12
N LYS A 9 18.52 21.12 2.33
CA LYS A 9 17.97 19.78 2.58
C LYS A 9 16.72 19.56 1.72
N GLN A 10 15.74 20.47 1.76
CA GLN A 10 14.52 20.37 0.96
C GLN A 10 14.79 20.30 -0.54
N GLN A 11 15.71 21.12 -1.05
CA GLN A 11 16.11 21.05 -2.46
C GLN A 11 16.74 19.70 -2.80
N ALA A 12 17.64 19.17 -1.97
CA ALA A 12 18.22 17.85 -2.17
C ALA A 12 17.14 16.75 -2.18
N LEU A 13 16.10 16.85 -1.35
CA LEU A 13 14.94 15.96 -1.37
C LEU A 13 14.16 16.00 -2.68
N LEU A 14 13.94 17.19 -3.23
CA LEU A 14 13.29 17.36 -4.53
C LEU A 14 14.09 16.72 -5.67
N PHE A 15 15.43 16.78 -5.61
CA PHE A 15 16.28 16.10 -6.59
C PHE A 15 16.26 14.59 -6.41
N LEU A 16 16.25 14.09 -5.17
CA LEU A 16 16.11 12.66 -4.87
C LEU A 16 14.76 12.11 -5.36
N ALA A 17 13.66 12.86 -5.20
CA ALA A 17 12.34 12.48 -5.70
C ALA A 17 12.27 12.39 -7.24
N ARG A 18 13.24 12.98 -7.96
CA ARG A 18 13.36 12.93 -9.42
C ARG A 18 14.47 11.98 -9.89
N ASP A 19 14.99 11.13 -9.00
CA ASP A 19 16.13 10.22 -9.24
C ASP A 19 17.45 10.96 -9.59
N GLN A 20 17.53 12.27 -9.30
CA GLN A 20 18.69 13.10 -9.62
C GLN A 20 19.70 13.16 -8.47
N LYS A 21 20.23 12.00 -8.04
CA LYS A 21 21.16 11.88 -6.90
C LYS A 21 22.42 12.76 -7.04
N VAL A 22 22.97 12.85 -8.25
CA VAL A 22 24.16 13.68 -8.53
C VAL A 22 23.88 15.16 -8.29
N ALA A 23 22.67 15.64 -8.63
CA ALA A 23 22.28 17.03 -8.40
C ALA A 23 22.07 17.31 -6.90
N ALA A 24 21.51 16.36 -6.15
CA ALA A 24 21.38 16.45 -4.70
C ALA A 24 22.76 16.56 -4.01
N VAL A 25 23.72 15.70 -4.37
CA VAL A 25 25.09 15.74 -3.82
C VAL A 25 25.79 17.04 -4.16
N LYS A 26 25.59 17.56 -5.38
CA LYS A 26 26.17 18.84 -5.81
C LYS A 26 25.70 20.00 -4.92
N ILE A 27 24.39 20.12 -4.68
CA ILE A 27 23.83 21.21 -3.87
C ILE A 27 24.29 21.13 -2.42
N ILE A 28 24.32 19.94 -1.82
CA ILE A 28 24.80 19.75 -0.45
C ILE A 28 26.28 20.15 -0.33
N LYS A 29 27.10 19.74 -1.30
CA LYS A 29 28.52 20.11 -1.34
C LYS A 29 28.74 21.62 -1.49
N ASP A 30 28.03 22.25 -2.43
CA ASP A 30 28.17 23.69 -2.72
C ASP A 30 27.69 24.57 -1.56
N GLN A 31 26.60 24.21 -0.90
CA GLN A 31 25.99 25.01 0.17
C GLN A 31 26.61 24.75 1.54
N SER A 32 26.96 23.50 1.87
CA SER A 32 27.57 23.16 3.17
C SER A 32 29.10 23.20 3.16
N LYS A 33 29.74 23.45 2.01
CA LYS A 33 31.20 23.43 1.83
C LYS A 33 31.88 22.18 2.42
N CYS A 34 31.18 21.05 2.43
CA CYS A 34 31.67 19.79 2.98
C CYS A 34 32.45 18.99 1.92
N GLY A 35 33.22 18.00 2.38
CA GLY A 35 33.91 17.09 1.47
C GLY A 35 32.93 16.28 0.62
N LEU A 36 33.35 15.88 -0.59
CA LEU A 36 32.51 15.08 -1.49
C LEU A 36 32.00 13.78 -0.82
N LYS A 37 32.82 13.18 0.05
CA LYS A 37 32.46 12.02 0.86
C LYS A 37 31.32 12.32 1.83
N GLU A 38 31.40 13.45 2.54
CA GLU A 38 30.37 13.86 3.51
C GLU A 38 29.06 14.26 2.83
N ALA A 39 29.14 14.96 1.69
CA ALA A 39 27.96 15.30 0.89
C ALA A 39 27.25 14.04 0.39
N LYS A 40 28.01 13.03 -0.05
CA LYS A 40 27.47 11.75 -0.47
C LYS A 40 26.80 11.02 0.70
N ASP A 41 27.49 10.89 1.83
CA ASP A 41 26.98 10.20 3.03
C ASP A 41 25.68 10.85 3.55
N TYR A 42 25.62 12.18 3.53
CA TYR A 42 24.42 12.92 3.90
C TYR A 42 23.25 12.68 2.92
N VAL A 43 23.50 12.71 1.61
CA VAL A 43 22.47 12.43 0.61
C VAL A 43 22.01 10.98 0.68
N ASP A 44 22.92 10.03 0.93
CA ASP A 44 22.57 8.62 1.12
C ASP A 44 21.69 8.44 2.38
N ALA A 45 22.03 9.11 3.48
CA ALA A 45 21.21 9.13 4.68
C ALA A 45 19.84 9.80 4.45
N LEU A 46 19.78 10.83 3.60
CA LEU A 46 18.51 11.44 3.19
C LEU A 46 17.70 10.49 2.31
N GLU A 47 18.32 9.80 1.35
CA GLU A 47 17.67 8.83 0.47
C GLU A 47 17.10 7.66 1.30
N VAL A 48 17.84 7.16 2.28
CA VAL A 48 17.38 6.14 3.23
C VAL A 48 16.22 6.67 4.11
N GLY A 49 16.18 7.97 4.41
CA GLY A 49 15.06 8.62 5.10
C GLY A 49 13.87 9.02 4.21
N VAL A 50 14.05 9.05 2.88
CA VAL A 50 13.08 9.52 1.86
C VAL A 50 12.52 8.36 1.05
N GLN A 51 13.03 7.16 1.26
CA GLN A 51 12.28 5.92 1.10
C GLN A 51 11.07 5.85 2.06
N GLN A 52 10.81 6.89 2.87
CA GLN A 52 9.48 7.13 3.39
C GLN A 52 8.57 7.71 2.30
N PRO A 53 7.55 6.94 1.90
CA PRO A 53 6.86 7.11 0.63
C PRO A 53 6.06 8.40 0.58
N ILE A 54 6.27 9.08 -0.54
CA ILE A 54 5.62 10.32 -0.91
C ILE A 54 4.11 10.03 -1.09
N THR A 55 3.34 10.34 -0.05
CA THR A 55 1.93 10.77 -0.07
C THR A 55 0.86 9.78 -0.58
N ASN A 56 1.20 8.60 -1.14
CA ASN A 56 0.22 7.60 -1.58
C ASN A 56 0.29 6.23 -0.87
N LEU A 57 1.13 6.09 0.16
CA LEU A 57 1.32 4.79 0.82
C LEU A 57 0.10 4.31 1.60
N GLY A 58 -0.67 5.21 2.22
CA GLY A 58 -1.85 4.80 2.98
C GLY A 58 -2.90 4.04 2.15
N ASN A 59 -3.07 4.42 0.87
CA ASN A 59 -3.92 3.66 -0.06
C ASN A 59 -3.22 2.38 -0.54
N LEU A 60 -1.92 2.47 -0.86
CA LEU A 60 -1.16 1.32 -1.35
C LEU A 60 -1.03 0.20 -0.30
N ASP A 61 -0.84 0.55 0.97
CA ASP A 61 -0.83 -0.39 2.08
C ASP A 61 -2.19 -1.07 2.21
N ALA A 62 -3.30 -0.33 2.20
CA ALA A 62 -4.64 -0.91 2.24
C ALA A 62 -4.89 -1.89 1.07
N GLU A 63 -4.43 -1.55 -0.13
CA GLU A 63 -4.48 -2.43 -1.30
C GLU A 63 -3.61 -3.68 -1.15
N LEU A 64 -2.36 -3.51 -0.69
CA LEU A 64 -1.45 -4.62 -0.42
C LEU A 64 -2.02 -5.56 0.64
N LEU A 65 -2.55 -5.01 1.74
CA LEU A 65 -3.21 -5.77 2.82
C LEU A 65 -4.40 -6.55 2.27
N ALA A 66 -5.22 -5.96 1.40
CA ALA A 66 -6.34 -6.66 0.77
C ALA A 66 -5.87 -7.84 -0.11
N ILE A 67 -4.77 -7.68 -0.85
CA ILE A 67 -4.16 -8.74 -1.68
C ILE A 67 -3.50 -9.82 -0.81
N LEU A 68 -2.90 -9.42 0.32
CA LEU A 68 -2.29 -10.33 1.30
C LEU A 68 -3.32 -11.17 2.03
N ASN A 69 -4.47 -10.60 2.39
CA ASN A 69 -5.60 -11.31 2.99
C ASN A 69 -6.19 -12.36 2.04
N GLN A 70 -6.04 -12.20 0.72
CA GLN A 70 -6.38 -13.21 -0.28
C GLN A 70 -5.33 -14.33 -0.42
N GLY A 71 -4.24 -14.28 0.37
CA GLY A 71 -3.15 -15.26 0.34
C GLY A 71 -2.17 -15.07 -0.83
N ASN A 72 -2.25 -13.95 -1.55
CA ASN A 72 -1.50 -13.76 -2.80
C ASN A 72 -0.28 -12.84 -2.64
N LYS A 73 0.74 -13.32 -1.92
CA LYS A 73 1.98 -12.56 -1.66
C LYS A 73 2.69 -12.10 -2.94
N LEU A 74 2.66 -12.91 -4.00
CA LEU A 74 3.32 -12.56 -5.26
C LEU A 74 2.66 -11.36 -5.94
N ASN A 75 1.32 -11.30 -5.94
CA ASN A 75 0.60 -10.16 -6.49
C ASN A 75 0.82 -8.89 -5.65
N ALA A 76 0.91 -8.99 -4.33
CA ALA A 76 1.24 -7.85 -3.46
C ALA A 76 2.61 -7.25 -3.81
N ILE A 77 3.62 -8.11 -4.02
CA ILE A 77 4.98 -7.69 -4.44
C ILE A 77 4.92 -7.02 -5.82
N LYS A 78 4.18 -7.61 -6.77
CA LYS A 78 4.04 -7.05 -8.11
C LYS A 78 3.34 -5.69 -8.08
N HIS A 79 2.29 -5.55 -7.29
CA HIS A 79 1.52 -4.33 -7.14
C HIS A 79 2.35 -3.21 -6.51
N TYR A 80 3.11 -3.54 -5.46
CA TYR A 80 4.02 -2.59 -4.83
C TYR A 80 5.07 -2.10 -5.82
N LYS A 81 5.72 -3.03 -6.52
CA LYS A 81 6.70 -2.71 -7.56
C LYS A 81 6.11 -1.82 -8.66
N ASP A 82 4.91 -2.11 -9.14
CA ASP A 82 4.26 -1.34 -10.21
C ASP A 82 3.90 0.07 -9.74
N ALA A 83 3.43 0.19 -8.50
CA ALA A 83 3.03 1.47 -7.90
C ALA A 83 4.22 2.35 -7.47
N THR A 84 5.33 1.76 -7.01
CA THR A 84 6.49 2.52 -6.49
C THR A 84 7.69 2.54 -7.43
N GLY A 85 7.73 1.67 -8.44
CA GLY A 85 8.89 1.46 -9.29
C GLY A 85 10.08 0.78 -8.59
N SER A 86 9.91 0.31 -7.35
CA SER A 86 11.00 -0.28 -6.55
C SER A 86 11.51 -1.61 -7.11
N GLY A 87 12.75 -1.96 -6.78
CA GLY A 87 13.33 -3.24 -7.16
C GLY A 87 12.62 -4.44 -6.51
N LEU A 88 12.73 -5.61 -7.15
CA LEU A 88 12.07 -6.84 -6.68
C LEU A 88 12.44 -7.22 -5.24
N ALA A 89 13.70 -6.97 -4.84
CA ALA A 89 14.18 -7.22 -3.49
C ALA A 89 13.51 -6.29 -2.46
N GLU A 90 13.36 -5.01 -2.79
CA GLU A 90 12.74 -4.00 -1.93
C GLU A 90 11.23 -4.26 -1.80
N SER A 91 10.56 -4.59 -2.91
CA SER A 91 9.14 -4.94 -2.88
C SER A 91 8.86 -6.19 -2.05
N LYS A 92 9.75 -7.19 -2.10
CA LYS A 92 9.65 -8.38 -1.25
C LYS A 92 9.84 -8.03 0.22
N ASP A 93 10.88 -7.28 0.56
CA ASP A 93 11.17 -6.88 1.94
C ASP A 93 10.02 -6.06 2.55
N TYR A 94 9.46 -5.13 1.78
CA TYR A 94 8.32 -4.31 2.21
C TYR A 94 7.08 -5.17 2.51
N VAL A 95 6.71 -6.04 1.58
CA VAL A 95 5.56 -6.94 1.76
C VAL A 95 5.76 -7.89 2.94
N GLU A 96 6.98 -8.37 3.18
CA GLU A 96 7.28 -9.21 4.36
C GLU A 96 7.15 -8.45 5.67
N LYS A 97 7.60 -7.19 5.72
CA LYS A 97 7.40 -6.31 6.88
C LYS A 97 5.91 -6.06 7.13
N LEU A 98 5.14 -5.85 6.06
CA LEU A 98 3.70 -5.62 6.15
C LEU A 98 2.98 -6.85 6.74
N ILE A 99 3.27 -8.06 6.22
CA ILE A 99 2.73 -9.32 6.77
C ILE A 99 3.11 -9.49 8.25
N ARG A 100 4.37 -9.22 8.62
CA ARG A 100 4.83 -9.34 10.01
C ARG A 100 4.11 -8.36 10.93
N SER A 101 3.86 -7.14 10.46
CA SER A 101 3.13 -6.11 11.19
C SER A 101 1.65 -6.48 11.35
N GLU A 102 1.01 -6.99 10.29
CA GLU A 102 -0.36 -7.50 10.34
C GLU A 102 -0.52 -8.62 11.36
N VAL A 103 0.38 -9.60 11.37
CA VAL A 103 0.32 -10.72 12.32
C VAL A 103 0.36 -10.22 13.76
N THR A 104 1.11 -9.15 14.04
CA THR A 104 1.20 -8.57 15.38
C THR A 104 -0.04 -7.73 15.74
N GLY A 105 -0.62 -6.99 14.78
CA GLY A 105 -1.85 -6.23 14.98
C GLY A 105 -3.10 -7.11 15.13
N ASN A 106 -3.19 -8.19 14.35
CA ASN A 106 -4.33 -9.10 14.32
C ASN A 106 -4.40 -9.97 15.59
N VAL A 107 -3.25 -10.30 16.21
CA VAL A 107 -3.20 -10.97 17.53
C VAL A 107 -3.76 -10.08 18.65
N MET A 108 -3.60 -8.76 18.56
CA MET A 108 -4.14 -7.82 19.56
C MET A 108 -5.66 -7.61 19.42
N GLN A 109 -6.23 -7.76 18.22
CA GLN A 109 -7.68 -7.75 18.01
C GLN A 109 -8.33 -9.07 18.43
N ARG A 110 -7.70 -10.22 18.14
CA ARG A 110 -8.26 -11.54 18.44
C ARG A 110 -8.42 -11.84 19.93
N SER A 111 -7.59 -11.23 20.79
CA SER A 111 -7.71 -11.35 22.26
C SER A 111 -8.84 -10.53 22.90
N ARG A 112 -9.52 -9.63 22.16
CA ARG A 112 -10.78 -9.00 22.62
C ARG A 112 -12.04 -9.60 21.99
N ASP A 113 -11.89 -10.56 21.09
CA ASP A 113 -13.00 -11.20 20.36
C ASP A 113 -13.39 -12.58 20.92
N THR A 114 -12.71 -13.08 21.95
CA THR A 114 -13.08 -14.37 22.56
C THR A 114 -14.09 -14.24 23.71
N GLU A 115 -14.31 -13.05 24.27
CA GLU A 115 -15.19 -12.87 25.45
C GLU A 115 -16.46 -12.04 25.20
N ILE A 116 -16.64 -11.47 24.00
CA ILE A 116 -17.83 -10.65 23.66
C ILE A 116 -18.80 -11.39 22.70
N LYS A 117 -18.43 -12.59 22.24
CA LYS A 117 -19.22 -13.34 21.24
C LYS A 117 -20.56 -13.91 21.73
N ASP A 118 -20.85 -13.85 23.03
CA ASP A 118 -22.08 -14.46 23.58
C ASP A 118 -23.21 -13.45 23.86
N ILE A 119 -22.99 -12.13 23.73
CA ILE A 119 -23.94 -11.12 24.26
C ILE A 119 -24.55 -10.22 23.17
N ILE A 120 -23.97 -10.13 21.97
CA ILE A 120 -24.46 -9.20 20.93
C ILE A 120 -24.92 -9.98 19.69
N SER A 121 -26.20 -10.36 19.75
CA SER A 121 -27.20 -10.16 18.70
C SER A 121 -26.72 -10.07 17.25
N ASP A 122 -27.14 -11.04 16.45
CA ASP A 122 -28.29 -10.90 15.54
C ASP A 122 -28.41 -9.64 14.66
N HIS A 123 -27.30 -8.99 14.28
CA HIS A 123 -27.33 -8.02 13.19
C HIS A 123 -26.36 -8.41 12.07
N VAL A 124 -26.85 -9.35 11.26
CA VAL A 124 -26.52 -9.49 9.84
C VAL A 124 -26.81 -8.12 9.19
N GLY A 125 -25.75 -7.35 8.96
CA GLY A 125 -25.83 -5.96 8.49
C GLY A 125 -24.78 -5.66 7.43
N ASP A 126 -24.97 -6.25 6.25
CA ASP A 126 -24.94 -5.53 4.98
C ASP A 126 -23.70 -4.67 4.68
N ASN A 127 -22.57 -5.29 4.32
CA ASN A 127 -21.54 -4.60 3.53
C ASN A 127 -21.88 -4.74 2.03
N GLN A 128 -22.99 -4.12 1.61
CA GLN A 128 -23.43 -4.09 0.22
C GLN A 128 -22.67 -3.02 -0.56
N ASN A 129 -21.67 -3.45 -1.31
CA ASN A 129 -21.19 -2.69 -2.45
C ASN A 129 -22.39 -2.38 -3.37
N PRO A 130 -22.73 -1.11 -3.66
CA PRO A 130 -23.92 -0.77 -4.43
C PRO A 130 -23.89 -1.44 -5.82
N ILE A 131 -22.70 -1.58 -6.39
CA ILE A 131 -22.46 -2.27 -7.67
C ILE A 131 -22.80 -3.76 -7.59
N GLN A 132 -22.42 -4.45 -6.51
CA GLN A 132 -22.74 -5.87 -6.35
C GLN A 132 -24.24 -6.11 -6.17
N LYS A 133 -24.95 -5.22 -5.45
CA LYS A 133 -26.42 -5.30 -5.36
C LYS A 133 -27.09 -5.17 -6.73
N PHE A 134 -26.60 -4.26 -7.57
CA PHE A 134 -27.10 -4.11 -8.95
C PHE A 134 -26.80 -5.35 -9.79
N LEU A 135 -25.59 -5.90 -9.71
CA LEU A 135 -25.21 -7.12 -10.45
C LEU A 135 -25.99 -8.35 -10.00
N ILE A 136 -26.16 -8.55 -8.69
CA ILE A 136 -26.95 -9.67 -8.13
C ILE A 136 -28.41 -9.56 -8.58
N LYS A 137 -29.01 -8.37 -8.51
CA LYS A 137 -30.38 -8.15 -9.00
C LYS A 137 -30.50 -8.39 -10.51
N LEU A 138 -29.55 -7.91 -11.32
CA LEU A 138 -29.52 -8.12 -12.76
C LEU A 138 -29.44 -9.62 -13.12
N LEU A 139 -28.58 -10.37 -12.43
CA LEU A 139 -28.41 -11.82 -12.63
C LEU A 139 -29.71 -12.59 -12.35
N ILE A 140 -30.39 -12.26 -11.24
CA ILE A 140 -31.66 -12.91 -10.87
C ILE A 140 -32.74 -12.67 -11.93
N ILE A 141 -32.83 -11.45 -12.46
CA ILE A 141 -33.80 -11.10 -13.52
C ILE A 141 -33.54 -11.89 -14.81
N VAL A 142 -32.27 -12.01 -15.22
CA VAL A 142 -31.88 -12.79 -16.40
C VAL A 142 -32.16 -14.27 -16.22
N MET A 143 -31.87 -14.82 -15.05
CA MET A 143 -32.17 -16.23 -14.73
C MET A 143 -33.68 -16.49 -14.74
N ALA A 144 -34.48 -15.58 -14.20
CA ALA A 144 -35.94 -15.71 -14.19
C ALA A 144 -36.55 -15.65 -15.60
N SER A 145 -36.06 -14.76 -16.47
CA SER A 145 -36.55 -14.67 -17.86
C SER A 145 -36.14 -15.89 -18.70
N ALA A 146 -34.93 -16.41 -18.50
CA ALA A 146 -34.47 -17.66 -19.13
C ALA A 146 -35.30 -18.87 -18.65
N ALA A 147 -35.60 -18.96 -17.35
CA ALA A 147 -36.45 -20.01 -16.82
C ALA A 147 -37.88 -19.94 -17.38
N LEU A 148 -38.45 -18.73 -17.48
CA LEU A 148 -39.79 -18.53 -18.03
C LEU A 148 -39.87 -18.92 -19.51
N THR A 149 -38.86 -18.55 -20.30
CA THR A 149 -38.78 -18.92 -21.74
C THR A 149 -38.58 -20.42 -21.92
N TYR A 150 -37.76 -21.06 -21.08
CA TYR A 150 -37.60 -22.52 -21.09
C TYR A 150 -38.91 -23.24 -20.76
N ILE A 151 -39.64 -22.77 -19.74
CA ILE A 151 -40.93 -23.36 -19.34
C ILE A 151 -41.97 -23.22 -20.46
N LEU A 152 -42.05 -22.06 -21.12
CA LEU A 152 -42.97 -21.84 -22.24
C LEU A 152 -42.61 -22.66 -23.50
N PHE A 153 -41.33 -22.97 -23.70
CA PHE A 153 -40.88 -23.75 -24.85
C PHE A 153 -40.96 -25.27 -24.62
N ASN A 154 -40.89 -25.71 -23.36
CA ASN A 154 -40.93 -27.12 -22.97
C ASN A 154 -42.34 -27.64 -22.63
N MET A 155 -43.38 -26.83 -22.88
CA MET A 155 -44.80 -27.18 -22.70
C MET A 155 -45.48 -27.28 -24.06
#